data_AF-A0A2H0BHR2-F1
#
_entry.id   AF-A0A2H0BHR2-F1
#
_cell.length_a   1.000
_cell.length_b   1.000
_cell.length_c   1.000
_cell.angle_alpha   90.00
_cell.angle_beta   90.00
_cell.angle_gamma   90.00
#
_symmetry.space_group_name_H-M   'P 1'
#
loop_
_entity.id
_entity.type
_entity.pdbx_description
1 polymer ?
#
loop_
_entity_poly.entity_id
_entity_poly.type
_entity_poly.pdbx_seq_one_letter_code
_entity_poly.pdbx_strand_id
1 'polypeptide(L)'
;MLLAHWTDPTGATPAPLSDLEVIFKNVVGVILGLAGIVFFILLLLAGFKFITSGGDPKALESAQKTLTYAIGGLVVILLSYLILVLIKTITGVDVTIFKIAQ
;
A
#
# COMPACT_ATOMS: atom_id res chain seq x y z
N MET A 1 13.26 38.23 -33.54
CA MET A 1 12.76 38.65 -32.20
C MET A 1 11.26 38.37 -32.19
N LEU A 2 10.73 37.76 -31.12
CA LEU A 2 9.33 37.34 -30.90
C LEU A 2 8.98 35.87 -31.25
N LEU A 3 9.70 34.91 -30.69
CA LEU A 3 9.06 33.67 -30.23
C LEU A 3 8.73 33.92 -28.77
N ALA A 4 7.45 34.12 -28.46
CA ALA A 4 6.99 34.21 -27.09
C ALA A 4 7.33 32.89 -26.39
N HIS A 5 8.47 32.88 -25.67
CA HIS A 5 8.65 31.96 -24.57
C HIS A 5 7.45 32.22 -23.64
N TRP A 6 6.55 31.25 -23.53
CA TRP A 6 5.54 31.27 -22.50
C TRP A 6 6.27 30.97 -21.19
N THR A 7 6.83 32.01 -20.57
CA THR A 7 7.11 32.00 -19.13
C THR A 7 5.83 32.39 -18.43
N ASP A 8 5.27 31.46 -17.66
CA ASP A 8 4.14 31.75 -16.78
C ASP A 8 4.49 32.94 -15.87
N PRO A 9 3.68 34.02 -15.87
CA PRO A 9 3.97 35.26 -15.15
C PRO A 9 3.96 35.11 -13.62
N THR A 10 3.73 33.90 -13.11
CA THR A 10 3.70 33.56 -11.68
C THR A 10 5.01 32.98 -11.18
N GLY A 11 5.99 32.65 -12.03
CA GLY A 11 7.22 31.96 -11.63
C GLY A 11 7.00 30.56 -11.06
N ALA A 12 5.75 30.08 -11.07
CA ALA A 12 5.40 28.73 -10.71
C ALA A 12 5.60 27.86 -11.94
N THR A 13 6.65 27.03 -11.94
CA THR A 13 6.73 25.91 -12.88
C THR A 13 5.45 25.08 -12.76
N PRO A 14 4.74 24.78 -13.86
CA PRO A 14 3.64 23.82 -13.82
C PRO A 14 4.13 22.57 -13.11
N ALA A 15 3.42 22.12 -12.06
CA ALA A 15 3.86 20.99 -11.24
C ALA A 15 4.24 19.81 -12.16
N PRO A 16 5.53 19.45 -12.25
CA PRO A 16 5.93 18.37 -13.13
C PRO A 16 5.22 17.09 -12.70
N LEU A 17 4.89 16.19 -13.63
CA LEU A 17 4.19 14.93 -13.31
C LEU A 17 4.98 14.05 -12.30
N SER A 18 6.26 14.36 -12.06
CA SER A 18 7.08 13.81 -10.98
C SER A 18 6.60 14.19 -9.58
N ASP A 19 5.97 15.35 -9.39
CA ASP A 19 5.43 15.76 -8.08
C ASP A 19 4.26 14.85 -7.69
N LEU A 20 3.47 14.40 -8.67
CA LEU A 20 2.42 13.41 -8.46
C LEU A 20 3.00 12.05 -8.03
N GLU A 21 4.12 11.62 -8.64
CA GLU A 21 4.85 10.41 -8.24
C GLU A 21 5.29 10.50 -6.77
N VAL A 22 5.89 11.62 -6.37
CA VAL A 22 6.40 11.82 -5.00
C VAL A 22 5.26 11.82 -3.98
N ILE A 23 4.17 12.54 -4.27
CA ILE A 23 3.00 12.59 -3.40
C ILE A 23 2.38 11.19 -3.27
N PHE A 24 2.20 10.48 -4.38
CA PHE A 24 1.64 9.13 -4.37
C PHE A 24 2.49 8.16 -3.56
N LYS A 25 3.81 8.17 -3.76
CA LYS A 25 4.75 7.32 -3.00
C LYS A 25 4.70 7.62 -1.50
N ASN A 26 4.69 8.89 -1.11
CA ASN A 26 4.59 9.27 0.29
C ASN A 26 3.26 8.84 0.92
N VAL A 27 2.14 9.08 0.23
CA VAL A 27 0.80 8.71 0.74
C VAL A 27 0.71 7.19 0.93
N VAL A 28 1.10 6.41 -0.09
CA VAL A 28 1.09 4.95 0.00
C VAL A 28 2.03 4.45 1.09
N GLY A 29 3.23 5.03 1.23
CA GLY A 29 4.19 4.68 2.28
C GLY A 29 3.64 4.94 3.69
N VAL A 30 2.99 6.08 3.92
CA VAL A 30 2.37 6.41 5.21
C VAL A 30 1.21 5.47 5.53
N ILE A 31 0.35 5.18 4.55
CA ILE A 31 -0.77 4.25 4.73
C ILE A 31 -0.27 2.84 5.04
N LEU A 32 0.73 2.35 4.31
CA LEU A 32 1.33 1.03 4.56
C LEU A 32 1.98 0.94 5.94
N GLY A 33 2.69 1.98 6.37
CA GLY A 33 3.27 2.05 7.71
C GLY A 33 2.21 1.99 8.81
N LEU A 34 1.16 2.80 8.70
CA LEU A 34 0.02 2.76 9.62
C LEU A 34 -0.72 1.41 9.59
N ALA A 35 -0.95 0.87 8.40
CA ALA A 35 -1.60 -0.42 8.23
C ALA A 35 -0.81 -1.56 8.90
N GLY A 36 0.53 -1.55 8.83
CA GLY A 36 1.38 -2.52 9.51
C GLY A 36 1.22 -2.50 11.03
N ILE A 37 1.16 -1.31 11.64
CA ILE A 37 0.95 -1.16 13.08
C ILE A 37 -0.42 -1.67 13.50
N VAL A 38 -1.47 -1.28 12.76
CA VAL A 38 -2.84 -1.73 13.03
C VAL A 38 -2.96 -3.24 12.87
N PHE A 39 -2.36 -3.81 11.83
CA PHE A 39 -2.33 -5.25 11.58
C PHE A 39 -1.67 -6.01 12.74
N PHE A 40 -0.56 -5.48 13.27
CA PHE A 40 0.13 -6.08 14.41
C PHE A 40 -0.73 -6.10 15.68
N ILE A 41 -1.42 -4.99 15.99
CA ILE A 41 -2.33 -4.90 17.14
C ILE A 41 -3.51 -5.87 16.98
N LEU A 42 -4.10 -5.95 15.79
CA LEU A 42 -5.19 -6.89 15.50
C LEU A 42 -4.75 -8.34 15.65
N LEU A 43 -3.52 -8.69 15.24
CA LEU A 43 -2.96 -10.03 15.42
C LEU A 43 -2.85 -10.39 16.91
N LEU A 44 -2.35 -9.47 17.74
CA LEU A 44 -2.25 -9.69 19.18
C LEU A 44 -3.63 -9.89 19.83
N LEU A 45 -4.60 -9.01 19.53
CA LEU A 45 -5.95 -9.11 20.07
C LEU A 45 -6.67 -10.40 19.61
N ALA A 46 -6.52 -10.75 18.33
CA ALA A 46 -7.10 -11.97 17.77
C ALA A 46 -6.48 -13.22 18.40
N GLY A 47 -5.15 -13.26 18.55
CA GLY A 47 -4.43 -14.36 19.17
C GLY A 47 -4.78 -14.55 20.64
N PHE A 48 -4.82 -13.45 21.42
CA PHE A 48 -5.25 -13.49 22.81
C PHE A 48 -6.69 -13.99 22.94
N LYS A 49 -7.60 -13.45 22.13
CA LYS A 49 -9.00 -13.88 22.09
C LYS A 49 -9.11 -15.36 21.74
N PHE A 50 -8.36 -15.85 20.76
CA PHE A 50 -8.37 -17.25 20.36
C PHE A 50 -7.99 -18.20 21.51
N ILE A 51 -6.92 -17.87 22.25
CA ILE A 51 -6.44 -18.69 23.37
C ILE A 51 -7.39 -18.61 24.59
N THR A 52 -7.95 -17.43 24.88
CA THR A 52 -8.85 -17.23 26.03
C THR A 52 -10.28 -17.71 25.79
N SER A 53 -10.66 -18.01 24.55
CA SER A 53 -12.01 -18.49 24.19
C SER A 53 -12.32 -19.94 24.60
N GLY A 54 -11.49 -20.58 25.44
CA GLY A 54 -11.40 -22.02 25.73
C GLY A 54 -12.65 -22.75 26.23
N GLY A 55 -13.77 -22.67 25.50
CA GLY A 55 -15.04 -23.32 25.79
C GLY A 55 -16.28 -22.61 25.23
N ASP A 56 -16.19 -21.31 24.88
CA ASP A 56 -17.32 -20.56 24.28
C ASP A 56 -17.26 -20.63 22.74
N PRO A 57 -18.21 -21.33 22.08
CA PRO A 57 -18.24 -21.46 20.63
C PRO A 57 -18.31 -20.11 19.91
N LYS A 58 -18.97 -19.12 20.53
CA LYS A 58 -19.21 -17.81 19.91
C LYS A 58 -17.93 -16.97 19.87
N ALA A 59 -17.13 -17.06 20.93
CA ALA A 59 -15.83 -16.40 21.02
C ALA A 59 -14.82 -17.06 20.07
N LEU A 60 -14.84 -18.39 19.96
CA LEU A 60 -14.01 -19.16 19.05
C LEU A 60 -14.32 -18.85 17.57
N GLU A 61 -15.60 -18.85 17.18
CA GLU A 61 -16.02 -18.53 15.80
C GLU A 61 -15.61 -17.08 15.42
N SER A 62 -15.78 -16.14 16.35
CA SER A 62 -15.33 -14.76 16.14
C SER A 62 -13.82 -14.67 15.97
N ALA A 63 -13.03 -15.37 16.78
CA ALA A 63 -11.57 -15.38 16.67
C ALA A 63 -11.10 -16.02 15.36
N GLN A 64 -11.73 -17.11 14.93
CA GLN A 64 -11.46 -17.75 13.63
C GLN A 64 -11.79 -16.82 12.46
N LYS A 65 -12.92 -16.12 12.49
CA LYS A 65 -13.25 -15.12 11.44
C LYS A 65 -12.20 -14.02 11.38
N THR A 66 -11.81 -13.46 12.53
CA THR A 66 -10.76 -12.44 12.58
C THR A 66 -9.43 -12.97 12.02
N LEU A 67 -9.06 -14.21 12.34
CA LEU A 67 -7.86 -14.84 11.81
C LEU A 67 -7.94 -15.05 10.29
N THR A 68 -9.07 -15.51 9.77
CA THR A 68 -9.30 -15.65 8.32
C THR A 68 -9.20 -14.31 7.60
N TYR A 69 -9.74 -13.22 8.17
CA TYR A 69 -9.59 -11.88 7.59
C TYR A 69 -8.13 -11.40 7.63
N ALA A 70 -7.40 -11.66 8.72
CA ALA A 70 -5.99 -11.30 8.84
C ALA A 70 -5.13 -12.06 7.81
N ILE A 71 -5.35 -13.38 7.67
CA ILE A 71 -4.69 -14.21 6.66
C ILE A 71 -5.08 -13.75 5.25
N GLY A 72 -6.36 -13.47 5.02
CA GLY A 72 -6.85 -12.96 3.73
C GLY A 72 -6.17 -11.66 3.33
N GLY A 73 -6.01 -10.71 4.25
CA GLY A 73 -5.28 -9.46 4.01
C GLY A 73 -3.82 -9.70 3.64
N LEU A 74 -3.14 -10.60 4.36
CA LEU A 74 -1.75 -10.97 4.05
C LEU A 74 -1.63 -11.61 2.66
N VAL A 75 -2.55 -12.53 2.32
CA VAL A 75 -2.60 -13.18 1.00
C VAL A 75 -2.79 -12.16 -0.11
N VAL A 76 -3.66 -11.16 0.07
CA VAL A 76 -3.86 -10.10 -0.93
C VAL A 76 -2.58 -9.29 -1.15
N ILE A 77 -1.84 -8.95 -0.09
CA ILE A 77 -0.56 -8.23 -0.21
C ILE A 77 0.48 -9.08 -0.97
N LEU A 78 0.57 -10.37 -0.64
CA LEU A 78 1.47 -11.30 -1.32
C LEU A 78 1.11 -11.47 -2.81
N LEU A 79 -0.17 -11.60 -3.13
CA LEU A 79 -0.66 -11.68 -4.50
C LEU A 79 -0.39 -10.38 -5.27
N SER A 80 -0.59 -9.23 -4.65
CA SER A 80 -0.27 -7.93 -5.24
C SER A 80 1.22 -7.86 -5.61
N TYR A 81 2.11 -8.25 -4.70
CA TYR A 81 3.54 -8.30 -4.97
C TYR A 81 3.89 -9.28 -6.10
N LEU A 82 3.27 -10.47 -6.12
CA LEU A 82 3.48 -11.46 -7.17
C LEU A 82 3.11 -10.90 -8.55
N ILE A 83 1.98 -10.19 -8.66
CA ILE A 83 1.55 -9.55 -9.91
C ILE A 83 2.58 -8.50 -10.35
N LEU A 84 3.06 -7.66 -9.44
CA LEU A 84 4.08 -6.64 -9.75
C LEU A 84 5.39 -7.28 -10.24
N VAL A 85 5.80 -8.39 -9.65
CA VAL A 85 6.99 -9.17 -10.08
C VAL A 85 6.78 -9.79 -11.47
N LEU A 86 5.59 -10.31 -11.76
CA LEU A 86 5.26 -10.82 -13.09
C LEU A 86 5.36 -9.70 -14.14
N ILE A 87 4.80 -8.53 -13.85
CA ILE A 87 4.87 -7.37 -14.75
C ILE A 87 6.33 -6.94 -14.97
N LYS A 88 7.13 -6.89 -13.90
CA LYS A 88 8.57 -6.61 -14.01
C LYS A 88 9.30 -7.62 -14.90
N THR A 89 8.96 -8.91 -14.77
CA THR A 89 9.62 -9.99 -15.52
C THR A 89 9.26 -9.96 -17.00
N ILE A 90 8.00 -9.65 -17.33
CA ILE A 90 7.53 -9.59 -18.73
C ILE A 90 7.97 -8.29 -19.42
N THR A 91 7.86 -7.16 -18.73
CA THR A 91 8.11 -5.83 -19.33
C THR A 91 9.56 -5.36 -19.16
N GLY A 92 10.32 -5.94 -18.23
CA GLY A 92 11.69 -5.53 -17.91
C GLY A 92 11.81 -4.16 -17.23
N VAL A 93 10.68 -3.51 -16.91
CA VAL A 93 10.60 -2.18 -16.28
C VAL A 93 10.17 -2.34 -14.82
N ASP A 94 10.86 -1.63 -13.91
CA ASP A 94 10.55 -1.61 -12.49
C ASP A 94 9.27 -0.81 -12.20
N VAL A 95 8.10 -1.46 -12.34
CA VAL A 95 6.78 -0.89 -12.02
C VAL A 95 6.53 -0.62 -10.54
N THR A 96 7.41 -1.09 -9.65
CA THR A 96 7.35 -0.80 -8.21
C THR A 96 7.83 0.61 -7.86
N ILE A 97 8.50 1.29 -8.80
CA ILE A 97 8.94 2.67 -8.64
C ILE A 97 8.48 3.40 -9.89
N PHE A 98 7.54 4.33 -9.74
CA PHE A 98 6.99 5.13 -10.84
C PHE A 98 7.99 6.11 -11.44
N LYS A 99 9.24 5.71 -11.75
CA LYS A 99 10.23 6.58 -12.38
C LYS A 99 9.75 7.01 -13.76
N ILE A 100 9.16 8.19 -13.86
CA ILE A 100 8.95 8.86 -15.14
C ILE A 100 10.33 9.36 -15.56
N ALA A 101 10.95 8.68 -16.52
CA ALA A 101 12.19 9.13 -17.13
C ALA A 101 12.01 10.57 -17.62
N GLN A 102 12.91 11.46 -17.19
CA GLN A 102 13.07 12.80 -17.76
C GLN A 102 13.45 12.66 -19.24
#